data_AF-A0A7V9JBE2-F1
#
_entry.id   AF-A0A7V9JBE2-F1
#
_cell.length_a   1.000
_cell.length_b   1.000
_cell.length_c   1.000
_cell.angle_alpha   90.00
_cell.angle_beta   90.00
_cell.angle_gamma   90.00
#
_symmetry.space_group_name_H-M   'P 1'
#
loop_
_entity.id
_entity.type
_entity.pdbx_description
1 polymer ?
#
loop_
_entity_poly.entity_id
_entity_poly.type
_entity_poly.pdbx_seq_one_letter_code
_entity_poly.pdbx_strand_id
1 'polypeptide(L)'
;MPKNIFIVEANSQLATLVRSAAETGEPLYIHAAGEVFAASINKPMIGLQHEREDPWKDYDPEKVREALRASRGALAGVDTDQLMKDIMAARQQDPLTRPY
;
A
#
# COMPACT_ATOMS: atom_id res chain seq x y z
N MET A 1 15.37 -21.99 2.59
CA MET A 1 14.29 -21.42 1.75
C MET A 1 14.79 -21.38 0.32
N PRO A 2 14.12 -22.01 -0.65
CA PRO A 2 14.55 -21.93 -2.04
C PRO A 2 14.31 -20.51 -2.57
N LYS A 3 15.37 -19.81 -2.96
CA LYS A 3 15.29 -18.57 -3.74
C LYS A 3 15.30 -18.94 -5.21
N ASN A 4 14.13 -19.23 -5.76
CA ASN A 4 13.96 -19.38 -7.21
C ASN A 4 13.90 -17.99 -7.84
N ILE A 5 15.03 -17.29 -7.85
CA ILE A 5 15.17 -15.99 -8.52
C ILE A 5 15.61 -16.28 -9.95
N PHE A 6 14.77 -15.94 -10.91
CA PHE A 6 15.11 -15.98 -12.33
C PHE A 6 15.33 -14.57 -12.84
N ILE A 7 16.55 -14.27 -13.31
CA ILE A 7 16.89 -12.97 -13.88
C ILE A 7 16.54 -13.02 -15.37
N VAL A 8 15.68 -12.09 -15.78
CA VAL A 8 15.22 -11.98 -17.16
C VAL A 8 15.97 -10.83 -17.85
N GLU A 9 16.43 -11.05 -19.08
CA GLU A 9 17.07 -9.98 -19.86
C GLU A 9 16.10 -8.82 -20.13
N ALA A 10 16.60 -7.59 -20.01
CA ALA A 10 15.78 -6.37 -20.05
C ALA A 10 14.98 -6.22 -21.36
N ASN A 11 15.52 -6.71 -22.47
CA ASN A 11 14.91 -6.58 -23.80
C ASN A 11 14.17 -7.85 -24.26
N SER A 12 14.01 -8.83 -23.37
CA SER A 12 13.26 -10.04 -23.69
C SER A 12 11.75 -9.77 -23.75
N GLN A 13 11.04 -10.58 -24.52
CA GLN A 13 9.58 -10.54 -24.59
C GLN A 13 8.94 -10.74 -23.20
N LEU A 14 9.52 -11.60 -22.37
CA LEU A 14 9.04 -11.83 -21.01
C LEU A 14 9.19 -10.57 -20.12
N ALA A 15 10.29 -9.83 -20.25
CA ALA A 15 10.47 -8.57 -19.52
C ALA A 15 9.43 -7.51 -19.91
N THR A 16 9.02 -7.46 -21.18
CA THR A 16 7.96 -6.58 -21.65
C THR A 16 6.59 -6.98 -21.09
N LEU A 17 6.27 -8.28 -21.13
CA LEU A 17 4.99 -8.80 -20.60
C LEU A 17 4.87 -8.57 -19.09
N VAL A 18 5.95 -8.80 -18.34
CA VAL A 18 5.98 -8.56 -16.88
C VAL A 18 5.78 -7.08 -16.57
N ARG A 19 6.39 -6.15 -17.33
CA ARG A 19 6.18 -4.70 -17.17
C ARG A 19 4.74 -4.29 -17.46
N SER A 20 4.17 -4.79 -18.55
CA SER A 20 2.78 -4.50 -18.92
C SER A 20 1.80 -5.02 -17.85
N ALA A 21 1.95 -6.27 -17.40
CA ALA A 21 1.12 -6.84 -16.33
C ALA A 21 1.24 -6.07 -15.01
N ALA A 22 2.43 -5.59 -14.67
CA ALA A 22 2.65 -4.76 -13.50
C ALA A 22 1.99 -3.36 -13.60
N GLU A 23 1.86 -2.81 -14.80
CA GLU A 23 1.22 -1.51 -15.04
C GLU A 23 -0.30 -1.62 -15.01
N THR A 24 -0.86 -2.65 -15.64
CA THR A 24 -2.32 -2.87 -15.72
C THR A 24 -2.89 -3.53 -14.46
N GLY A 25 -2.06 -4.25 -13.71
CA GLY A 25 -2.50 -5.07 -12.57
C GLY A 25 -3.16 -6.39 -12.99
N GLU A 26 -3.17 -6.69 -14.29
CA GLU A 26 -3.75 -7.94 -14.80
C GLU A 26 -2.79 -9.12 -14.60
N PRO A 27 -3.28 -10.31 -14.22
CA PRO A 27 -2.45 -11.50 -14.10
C PRO A 27 -1.84 -11.93 -15.45
N LEU A 28 -0.60 -12.38 -15.43
CA LEU A 28 0.02 -13.04 -16.58
C LEU A 28 -0.32 -14.53 -16.57
N TYR A 29 -0.92 -15.04 -17.65
CA TYR A 29 -1.18 -16.47 -17.82
C TYR A 29 -0.03 -17.13 -18.59
N ILE A 30 0.59 -18.15 -17.98
CA ILE A 30 1.74 -18.88 -18.50
C ILE A 30 1.31 -20.32 -18.76
N HIS A 31 1.40 -20.75 -20.02
CA HIS A 31 1.19 -22.15 -20.38
C HIS A 31 2.52 -22.90 -20.29
N ALA A 32 2.61 -23.88 -19.41
CA ALA A 32 3.80 -24.71 -19.24
C ALA A 32 3.41 -26.16 -18.94
N ALA A 33 4.05 -27.12 -19.62
CA ALA A 33 3.80 -28.55 -19.44
C ALA A 33 2.32 -29.00 -19.57
N GLY A 34 1.53 -28.29 -20.37
CA GLY A 34 0.09 -28.57 -20.55
C GLY A 34 -0.83 -27.97 -19.48
N GLU A 35 -0.26 -27.25 -18.50
CA GLU A 35 -1.00 -26.56 -17.44
C GLU A 35 -0.94 -25.05 -17.63
N VAL A 36 -1.91 -24.34 -17.06
CA VAL A 36 -1.98 -22.87 -17.08
C VAL A 36 -1.72 -22.33 -15.68
N PHE A 37 -0.69 -21.52 -15.55
CA PHE A 37 -0.32 -20.84 -14.32
C PHE A 37 -0.69 -19.37 -14.41
N ALA A 38 -1.30 -18.81 -13.37
CA ALA A 38 -1.53 -17.38 -13.24
C ALA A 38 -0.47 -16.75 -12.34
N ALA A 39 0.31 -15.82 -12.88
CA ALA A 39 1.28 -15.04 -12.13
C ALA A 39 0.73 -13.63 -11.89
N SER A 40 0.38 -13.33 -10.64
CA SER A 40 0.11 -11.95 -10.23
C SER A 40 1.45 -11.23 -10.09
N ILE A 41 1.67 -10.24 -10.95
CA ILE A 41 2.84 -9.39 -10.87
C ILE A 41 2.47 -8.21 -9.99
N ASN A 42 3.03 -8.18 -8.79
CA ASN A 42 2.95 -6.97 -7.97
C ASN A 42 3.63 -5.85 -8.72
N LYS A 43 2.94 -4.71 -8.86
CA LYS A 43 3.52 -3.49 -9.40
C LYS A 43 4.88 -3.29 -8.73
N PRO A 44 5.98 -3.23 -9.50
CA PRO A 44 7.29 -3.11 -8.90
C PRO A 44 7.24 -1.83 -8.08
N MET A 45 7.65 -1.91 -6.83
CA MET A 45 7.87 -0.75 -5.99
C MET A 45 9.13 0.02 -6.47
N ILE A 46 9.30 0.20 -7.78
CA ILE A 46 10.28 1.10 -8.37
C ILE A 46 9.70 2.50 -8.18
N GLY A 47 10.05 3.09 -7.04
CA GLY A 47 9.45 4.30 -6.49
C GLY A 47 9.40 4.32 -4.96
N LEU A 48 9.62 3.18 -4.28
CA LEU A 48 9.87 3.12 -2.83
C LEU A 48 11.36 2.94 -2.50
N GLN A 49 12.23 3.31 -3.43
CA GLN A 49 13.35 4.17 -3.05
C GLN A 49 12.87 5.62 -3.16
N HIS A 50 11.85 5.99 -2.37
CA HIS A 50 12.13 7.21 -1.62
C HIS A 50 13.39 6.83 -0.87
N GLU A 51 14.49 7.58 -1.02
CA GLU A 51 15.42 7.69 0.10
C GLU A 51 14.53 7.70 1.32
N ARG A 52 14.68 6.74 2.25
CA ARG A 52 13.86 6.73 3.46
C ARG A 52 14.22 8.02 4.16
N GLU A 53 13.54 9.11 3.78
CA GLU A 53 13.60 10.38 4.43
C GLU A 53 13.19 10.01 5.83
N ASP A 54 14.11 10.24 6.75
CA ASP A 54 13.83 10.01 8.14
C ASP A 54 12.55 10.78 8.46
N PRO A 55 11.43 10.10 8.79
CA PRO A 55 10.16 10.78 9.03
C PRO A 55 10.25 11.72 10.24
N TRP A 56 11.35 11.64 11.00
CA TRP A 56 11.67 12.47 12.15
C TRP A 56 12.76 13.51 11.90
N LYS A 57 13.25 13.67 10.66
CA LYS A 57 14.33 14.62 10.29
C LYS A 57 14.08 16.03 10.85
N ASP A 58 12.82 16.46 10.87
CA ASP A 58 12.37 17.77 11.34
C ASP A 58 11.49 17.68 12.61
N TYR A 59 11.57 16.57 13.35
CA TYR A 59 10.80 16.37 14.57
C TYR A 59 11.29 17.28 15.70
N ASP A 60 10.42 18.19 16.14
CA ASP A 60 10.63 19.05 17.29
C ASP A 60 9.63 18.70 18.41
N PRO A 61 10.08 18.08 19.52
CA PRO A 61 9.19 17.65 20.58
C PRO A 61 8.51 18.82 21.30
N GLU A 62 9.12 20.00 21.36
CA GLU A 62 8.50 21.16 22.02
C GLU A 62 7.37 21.74 21.18
N LYS A 63 7.55 21.83 19.85
CA LYS A 63 6.46 22.21 18.94
C LYS A 63 5.29 21.24 19.01
N VAL A 64 5.55 19.94 19.09
CA VAL A 64 4.49 18.93 19.25
C VAL A 64 3.76 19.12 20.58
N ARG A 65 4.49 19.33 21.69
CA ARG A 65 3.87 19.58 23.00
C ARG A 65 3.03 20.85 23.00
N GLU A 66 3.49 21.92 22.38
CA GLU A 66 2.73 23.16 22.25
C GLU A 66 1.45 22.96 21.44
N ALA A 67 1.55 22.32 20.27
CA ALA A 67 0.41 22.01 19.42
C ALA A 67 -0.63 21.12 20.13
N LEU A 68 -0.18 20.12 20.90
CA LEU A 68 -1.06 19.27 21.73
C LEU A 68 -1.74 20.04 22.86
N ARG A 69 -1.08 21.04 23.44
CA ARG A 69 -1.70 21.93 24.44
C ARG A 69 -2.73 22.85 23.78
N ALA A 70 -2.42 23.40 22.61
CA ALA A 70 -3.30 24.27 21.85
C ALA A 70 -4.56 23.54 21.35
N SER A 71 -4.45 22.25 21.02
CA SER A 71 -5.58 21.41 20.59
C SER A 71 -6.37 20.77 21.74
N ARG A 72 -6.01 21.06 23.00
CA ARG A 72 -6.73 20.52 24.16
C ARG A 72 -8.20 20.93 24.11
N GLY A 73 -9.08 19.93 24.06
CA GLY A 73 -10.53 20.16 23.99
C GLY A 73 -11.06 20.44 22.58
N ALA A 74 -10.22 20.36 21.53
CA ALA A 74 -10.67 20.51 20.14
C ALA A 74 -11.74 19.48 19.74
N LEU A 75 -11.80 18.34 20.44
CA LEU A 75 -12.80 17.30 20.25
C LEU A 75 -13.79 17.21 21.43
N ALA A 76 -13.78 18.19 22.35
CA ALA A 76 -14.75 18.21 23.44
C ALA A 76 -16.16 18.45 22.89
N GLY A 77 -17.11 17.59 23.28
CA GLY A 77 -18.49 17.65 22.78
C GLY A 77 -18.72 16.98 21.44
N VAL A 78 -17.69 16.34 20.84
CA VAL A 78 -17.87 15.50 19.66
C VAL A 78 -18.61 14.22 20.06
N ASP A 79 -19.74 13.97 19.41
CA ASP A 79 -20.42 12.68 19.47
C ASP A 79 -19.56 11.64 18.75
N THR A 80 -18.93 10.77 19.55
CA THR A 80 -17.97 9.81 19.06
C THR A 80 -18.64 8.71 18.23
N ASP A 81 -19.88 8.34 18.57
CA ASP A 81 -20.63 7.30 17.86
C ASP A 81 -21.07 7.81 16.49
N GLN A 82 -21.52 9.07 16.42
CA GLN A 82 -21.86 9.68 15.14
C GLN A 82 -20.61 9.88 14.26
N LEU A 83 -19.50 10.37 14.83
CA LEU A 83 -18.24 10.52 14.09
C LEU A 83 -17.76 9.19 13.49
N MET A 84 -17.87 8.09 14.24
CA MET A 84 -17.47 6.77 13.76
C MET A 84 -18.36 6.28 12.62
N LYS A 85 -19.68 6.50 12.69
CA LYS A 85 -20.61 6.19 11.59
C LYS A 85 -20.26 6.98 10.33
N ASP A 86 -19.98 8.28 10.48
CA ASP A 86 -19.64 9.16 9.36
C ASP A 86 -18.32 8.72 8.69
N ILE A 87 -17.30 8.36 9.49
CA ILE A 87 -16.03 7.81 8.98
C ILE A 87 -16.25 6.48 8.24
N MET A 88 -17.07 5.58 8.79
CA MET A 88 -17.38 4.30 8.13
C MET A 88 -18.12 4.51 6.80
N ALA A 89 -19.12 5.39 6.79
CA ALA A 89 -19.87 5.75 5.59
C ALA A 89 -18.97 6.38 4.52
N ALA A 90 -18.11 7.33 4.91
CA ALA A 90 -17.16 7.98 4.00
C ALA A 90 -16.14 7.01 3.39
N ARG A 91 -15.75 5.97 4.15
CA ARG A 91 -14.80 4.95 3.69
C ARG A 91 -15.45 3.85 2.83
N GLN A 92 -16.78 3.82 2.72
CA GLN A 92 -17.54 2.70 2.11
C GLN A 92 -17.07 1.32 2.64
N GLN A 93 -16.54 1.30 3.86
CA GLN A 93 -15.97 0.09 4.46
C GLN A 93 -17.07 -0.66 5.19
N ASP A 94 -17.40 -1.85 4.69
CA ASP A 94 -18.32 -2.77 5.36
C ASP A 94 -17.65 -3.33 6.64
N PRO A 95 -18.25 -3.16 7.84
CA PRO A 95 -17.76 -3.74 9.09
C PRO A 95 -17.54 -5.27 9.02
N LEU A 96 -18.25 -5.97 8.12
CA LEU A 96 -18.16 -7.42 7.92
C LEU A 96 -16.90 -7.85 7.15
N THR A 97 -16.14 -6.91 6.58
CA THR A 97 -14.96 -7.19 5.74
C THR A 97 -13.63 -6.89 6.40
N ARG A 98 -13.61 -6.49 7.69
CA ARG A 98 -12.35 -6.38 8.45
C ARG A 98 -11.87 -7.76 8.92
N PRO A 99 -10.67 -8.22 8.53
CA PRO A 99 -10.03 -9.33 9.22
C PRO A 99 -9.67 -8.89 10.64
N TYR A 100 -10.10 -9.68 11.63
CA TYR A 100 -9.69 -9.57 13.04
C TYR A 100 -8.36 -10.27 13.27
#